data_AF-A0AAE5S1P6-F1
#
_entry.id   AF-A0AAE5S1P6-F1
#
_cell.length_a   1.000
_cell.length_b   1.000
_cell.length_c   1.000
_cell.angle_alpha   90.00
_cell.angle_beta   90.00
_cell.angle_gamma   90.00
#
_symmetry.space_group_name_H-M   'P 1'
#
loop_
_entity.id
_entity.type
_entity.pdbx_description
1 polymer ?
#
loop_
_entity_poly.entity_id
_entity_poly.type
_entity_poly.pdbx_seq_one_letter_code
_entity_poly.pdbx_strand_id
1 'polypeptide(L)'
;MQFLFRIIVLIAVLIVSGCSDEKKDDALNDFSQEGRAIMENENLNEEQKARFKLVEIDYAKAPPEMRAIAHKIFLGQTPTQLELKALGDNINKSFPDRKPNGLYRYGRTLLITAVESHNLAAVDALLQAGADPYISIDPGHESEQVRAWNFIYKAMTQEGAQLPAPNDAYFDKTYANQLLKIYLKNGLDPNYRWPDADSLLELTIGDNFEGFKILLIAGADPWKLGTHDTPIAVRCVTLIRNARCIQYLAEKGYYDKIPFVYMEDMISAATNELEAGSRTDPDEIGSSYDEYGRYADAMRLLLERSHYALPKDSKLYRLLYIDQSLYRQKKPEKPNGN
;
A
#
# COMPACT_ATOMS: atom_id res chain seq x y z
N MET A 1 -14.38 -18.96 1.84
CA MET A 1 -12.99 -19.47 1.84
C MET A 1 -12.87 -20.98 1.62
N GLN A 2 -13.62 -21.85 2.31
CA GLN A 2 -13.51 -23.32 2.11
C GLN A 2 -13.85 -23.81 0.69
N PHE A 3 -14.66 -23.07 -0.08
CA PHE A 3 -15.04 -23.46 -1.45
C PHE A 3 -13.93 -23.19 -2.48
N LEU A 4 -13.22 -22.07 -2.37
CA LEU A 4 -12.07 -21.76 -3.24
C LEU A 4 -10.87 -22.68 -2.95
N PHE A 5 -10.64 -23.01 -1.67
CA PHE A 5 -9.59 -23.94 -1.28
C PHE A 5 -9.85 -25.36 -1.84
N ARG A 6 -11.12 -25.79 -1.89
CA ARG A 6 -11.50 -27.05 -2.52
C ARG A 6 -11.29 -27.04 -4.04
N ILE A 7 -11.50 -25.91 -4.72
CA ILE A 7 -11.25 -25.80 -6.17
C ILE A 7 -9.74 -25.84 -6.49
N ILE A 8 -8.92 -25.15 -5.71
CA ILE A 8 -7.45 -25.16 -5.90
C ILE A 8 -6.87 -26.55 -5.61
N VAL A 9 -7.34 -27.22 -4.54
CA VAL A 9 -6.95 -28.61 -4.24
C VAL A 9 -7.45 -29.58 -5.32
N LEU A 10 -8.65 -29.38 -5.88
CA LEU A 10 -9.15 -30.22 -6.98
C LEU A 10 -8.31 -30.03 -8.27
N ILE A 11 -7.88 -28.80 -8.58
CA ILE A 11 -7.01 -28.50 -9.72
C ILE A 11 -5.62 -29.12 -9.50
N ALA A 12 -5.06 -29.02 -8.29
CA ALA A 12 -3.77 -29.62 -7.96
C ALA A 12 -3.82 -31.17 -7.99
N VAL A 13 -4.91 -31.79 -7.52
CA VAL A 13 -5.09 -33.25 -7.57
C VAL A 13 -5.29 -33.75 -9.01
N LEU A 14 -5.98 -32.98 -9.86
CA LEU A 14 -6.13 -33.33 -11.28
C LEU A 14 -4.83 -33.19 -12.09
N ILE A 15 -3.87 -32.36 -11.64
CA ILE A 15 -2.53 -32.25 -12.25
C ILE A 15 -1.64 -33.44 -11.85
N VAL A 16 -1.78 -33.95 -10.62
CA VAL A 16 -0.92 -35.02 -10.07
C VAL A 16 -1.34 -36.43 -10.50
N SER A 17 -2.60 -36.66 -10.90
CA SER A 17 -3.09 -38.02 -11.19
C SER A 17 -3.13 -38.42 -12.68
N GLY A 18 -2.48 -37.69 -13.60
CA GLY A 18 -2.56 -38.04 -15.03
C GLY A 18 -1.60 -37.36 -16.00
N CYS A 19 -0.33 -37.17 -15.63
CA CYS A 19 0.69 -36.71 -16.57
C CYS A 19 1.62 -37.86 -16.98
N SER A 20 1.35 -38.45 -18.15
CA SER A 20 2.40 -39.10 -18.93
C SER A 20 3.45 -38.06 -19.32
N ASP A 21 4.71 -38.48 -19.45
CA ASP A 21 5.83 -37.58 -19.82
C ASP A 21 5.62 -36.84 -21.15
N GLU A 22 4.69 -37.29 -22.00
CA GLU A 22 4.31 -36.63 -23.27
C GLU A 22 3.66 -35.24 -23.11
N LYS A 23 3.11 -34.85 -21.94
CA LYS A 23 2.50 -33.51 -21.76
C LYS A 23 3.45 -32.40 -21.30
N LYS A 24 4.70 -32.74 -20.96
CA LYS A 24 5.70 -31.71 -20.60
C LYS A 24 6.20 -30.93 -21.82
N ASP A 25 6.24 -31.57 -23.00
CA ASP A 25 6.73 -30.94 -24.23
C ASP A 25 5.82 -29.82 -24.75
N ASP A 26 4.50 -29.94 -24.58
CA ASP A 26 3.56 -28.89 -25.03
C ASP A 26 3.66 -27.60 -24.20
N ALA A 27 4.10 -27.67 -22.94
CA ALA A 27 4.19 -26.48 -22.09
C ALA A 27 5.41 -25.59 -22.39
N LEU A 28 6.50 -26.18 -22.90
CA LEU A 28 7.76 -25.48 -23.26
C LEU A 28 7.71 -24.85 -24.66
N ASN A 29 6.81 -25.31 -25.53
CA ASN A 29 6.63 -24.77 -26.88
C ASN A 29 6.04 -23.34 -26.90
N ASP A 30 5.39 -22.91 -25.81
CA ASP A 30 4.84 -21.56 -25.65
C ASP A 30 5.89 -20.48 -25.31
N PHE A 31 7.12 -20.88 -24.98
CA PHE A 31 8.17 -19.96 -24.54
C PHE A 31 9.02 -19.45 -25.70
N SER A 32 9.55 -18.23 -25.55
CA SER A 32 10.67 -17.78 -26.37
C SER A 32 11.90 -18.69 -26.19
N GLN A 33 12.86 -18.63 -27.12
CA GLN A 33 14.09 -19.42 -26.99
C GLN A 33 14.87 -19.02 -25.73
N GLU A 34 14.90 -17.72 -25.43
CA GLU A 34 15.50 -17.18 -24.21
C GLU A 34 14.74 -17.64 -22.96
N GLY A 35 13.40 -17.64 -23.02
CA GLY A 35 12.54 -18.13 -21.94
C GLY A 35 12.78 -19.60 -21.59
N ARG A 36 12.91 -20.46 -22.60
CA ARG A 36 13.26 -21.88 -22.41
C ARG A 36 14.63 -22.01 -21.73
N ALA A 37 15.63 -21.28 -22.23
CA ALA A 37 16.96 -21.32 -21.63
C ALA A 37 16.95 -20.90 -20.16
N ILE A 38 16.14 -19.91 -19.77
CA ILE A 38 15.97 -19.52 -18.37
C ILE A 38 15.30 -20.64 -17.57
N MET A 39 14.20 -21.21 -18.07
CA MET A 39 13.45 -22.28 -17.41
C MET A 39 14.28 -23.56 -17.19
N GLU A 40 15.23 -23.83 -18.08
CA GLU A 40 16.12 -25.00 -18.02
C GLU A 40 17.36 -24.76 -17.14
N ASN A 41 17.94 -23.57 -17.19
CA ASN A 41 19.20 -23.28 -16.52
C ASN A 41 19.02 -22.69 -15.11
N GLU A 42 17.93 -21.96 -14.87
CA GLU A 42 17.63 -21.39 -13.57
C GLU A 42 16.90 -22.42 -12.70
N ASN A 43 17.37 -22.60 -11.46
CA ASN A 43 16.77 -23.53 -10.50
C ASN A 43 15.47 -22.97 -9.89
N LEU A 44 14.51 -22.64 -10.75
CA LEU A 44 13.21 -22.09 -10.38
C LEU A 44 12.32 -23.20 -9.80
N ASN A 45 11.64 -22.90 -8.69
CA ASN A 45 10.58 -23.75 -8.18
C ASN A 45 9.30 -23.64 -9.06
N GLU A 46 8.33 -24.52 -8.87
CA GLU A 46 7.12 -24.56 -9.72
C GLU A 46 6.30 -23.26 -9.70
N GLU A 47 6.27 -22.57 -8.56
CA GLU A 47 5.60 -21.28 -8.44
C GLU A 47 6.33 -20.18 -9.24
N GLN A 48 7.67 -20.13 -9.14
CA GLN A 48 8.51 -19.23 -9.92
C GLN A 48 8.38 -19.51 -11.41
N LYS A 49 8.37 -20.78 -11.82
CA LYS A 49 8.12 -21.18 -13.22
C LYS A 49 6.76 -20.68 -13.73
N ALA A 50 5.70 -20.85 -12.94
CA ALA A 50 4.38 -20.35 -13.30
C ALA A 50 4.35 -18.82 -13.45
N ARG A 51 5.01 -18.09 -12.54
CA ARG A 51 5.14 -16.63 -12.62
C ARG A 51 6.01 -16.18 -13.79
N PHE A 52 7.07 -16.91 -14.11
CA PHE A 52 7.91 -16.62 -15.26
C PHE A 52 7.13 -16.81 -16.58
N LYS A 53 6.32 -17.87 -16.68
CA LYS A 53 5.39 -18.05 -17.82
C LYS A 53 4.46 -16.85 -18.01
N LEU A 54 4.00 -16.25 -16.91
CA LEU A 54 3.20 -15.03 -16.96
C LEU A 54 3.99 -13.86 -17.55
N VAL A 55 5.25 -13.65 -17.15
CA VAL A 55 6.12 -12.61 -17.71
C VAL A 55 6.33 -12.82 -19.22
N GLU A 56 6.61 -14.03 -19.66
CA GLU A 56 6.77 -14.36 -21.09
C GLU A 56 5.54 -13.99 -21.90
N ILE A 57 4.35 -14.32 -21.41
CA ILE A 57 3.10 -13.98 -22.10
C ILE A 57 2.89 -12.45 -22.11
N ASP A 58 3.29 -11.70 -21.07
CA ASP A 58 3.11 -10.23 -21.04
C ASP A 58 4.05 -9.52 -22.01
N TYR A 59 5.25 -10.06 -22.22
CA TYR A 59 6.28 -9.46 -23.06
C TYR A 59 6.46 -10.19 -24.41
N ALA A 60 5.51 -11.05 -24.79
CA ALA A 60 5.55 -11.80 -26.05
C ALA A 60 5.57 -10.88 -27.29
N LYS A 61 4.91 -9.72 -27.20
CA LYS A 61 4.87 -8.69 -28.26
C LYS A 61 5.90 -7.58 -28.07
N ALA A 62 6.64 -7.59 -26.96
CA ALA A 62 7.67 -6.59 -26.69
C ALA A 62 8.91 -6.83 -27.57
N PRO A 63 9.68 -5.77 -27.89
CA PRO A 63 10.99 -5.91 -28.52
C PRO A 63 11.92 -6.84 -27.70
N PRO A 64 12.83 -7.59 -28.35
CA PRO A 64 13.71 -8.54 -27.67
C PRO A 64 14.48 -7.94 -26.49
N GLU A 65 14.95 -6.69 -26.62
CA GLU A 65 15.71 -5.98 -25.58
C GLU A 65 14.87 -5.76 -24.32
N MET A 66 13.60 -5.38 -24.49
CA MET A 66 12.70 -5.14 -23.37
C MET A 66 12.30 -6.45 -22.68
N ARG A 67 12.07 -7.51 -23.46
CA ARG A 67 11.78 -8.84 -22.93
C ARG A 67 12.97 -9.36 -22.10
N ALA A 68 14.19 -9.21 -22.61
CA ALA A 68 15.41 -9.58 -21.88
C ALA A 68 15.52 -8.82 -20.55
N ILE A 69 15.20 -7.52 -20.53
CA ILE A 69 15.17 -6.73 -19.30
C ILE A 69 14.08 -7.21 -18.33
N ALA A 70 12.88 -7.53 -18.81
CA ALA A 70 11.81 -8.08 -17.98
C ALA A 70 12.22 -9.40 -17.31
N HIS A 71 12.95 -10.27 -18.03
CA HIS A 71 13.50 -11.50 -17.47
C HIS A 71 14.54 -11.23 -16.38
N LYS A 72 15.47 -10.31 -16.62
CA LYS A 72 16.46 -9.90 -15.61
C LYS A 72 15.78 -9.42 -14.34
N ILE A 73 14.79 -8.54 -14.48
CA ILE A 73 14.02 -8.02 -13.35
C ILE A 73 13.34 -9.17 -12.59
N PHE A 74 12.72 -10.12 -13.31
CA PHE A 74 12.06 -11.28 -12.71
C PHE A 74 13.02 -12.14 -11.88
N LEU A 75 14.24 -12.34 -12.38
CA LEU A 75 15.29 -13.09 -11.70
C LEU A 75 15.96 -12.30 -10.56
N GLY A 76 15.43 -11.12 -10.19
CA GLY A 76 15.98 -10.27 -9.13
C GLY A 76 17.24 -9.50 -9.55
N GLN A 77 17.60 -9.51 -10.83
CA GLN A 77 18.75 -8.77 -11.35
C GLN A 77 18.39 -7.31 -11.62
N THR A 78 19.38 -6.42 -11.56
CA THR A 78 19.20 -4.99 -11.84
C THR A 78 19.60 -4.69 -13.29
N PRO A 79 18.70 -4.14 -14.12
CA PRO A 79 19.07 -3.67 -15.47
C PRO A 79 20.09 -2.54 -15.39
N THR A 80 21.03 -2.52 -16.33
CA THR A 80 22.04 -1.47 -16.42
C THR A 80 21.47 -0.20 -17.08
N GLN A 81 22.06 0.96 -16.78
CA GLN A 81 21.66 2.23 -17.41
C GLN A 81 21.81 2.22 -18.94
N LEU A 82 22.78 1.46 -19.48
CA LEU A 82 22.95 1.31 -20.92
C LEU A 82 21.77 0.55 -21.56
N GLU A 83 21.35 -0.54 -20.92
CA GLU A 83 20.19 -1.34 -21.37
C GLU A 83 18.90 -0.53 -21.32
N LEU A 84 18.68 0.18 -20.22
CA LEU A 84 17.49 1.01 -20.06
C LEU A 84 17.46 2.17 -21.05
N LYS A 85 18.59 2.83 -21.31
CA LYS A 85 18.69 3.89 -22.32
C LYS A 85 18.44 3.38 -23.74
N ALA A 86 18.85 2.14 -24.04
CA ALA A 86 18.62 1.53 -25.35
C ALA A 86 17.12 1.31 -25.66
N LEU A 87 16.26 1.25 -24.64
CA LEU A 87 14.82 1.13 -24.83
C LEU A 87 14.18 2.40 -25.42
N GLY A 88 14.74 3.58 -25.17
CA GLY A 88 14.11 4.86 -25.52
C GLY A 88 12.67 4.92 -25.03
N ASP A 89 11.73 5.28 -25.90
CA ASP A 89 10.30 5.40 -25.58
C ASP A 89 9.66 4.07 -25.15
N ASN A 90 10.29 2.92 -25.44
CA ASN A 90 9.76 1.62 -25.04
C ASN A 90 9.81 1.39 -23.52
N ILE A 91 10.63 2.15 -22.76
CA ILE A 91 10.72 2.00 -21.30
C ILE A 91 9.37 2.15 -20.59
N ASN A 92 8.49 2.95 -21.21
CA ASN A 92 7.16 3.31 -20.73
C ASN A 92 6.04 2.50 -21.37
N LYS A 93 6.35 1.67 -22.39
CA LYS A 93 5.32 0.91 -23.07
C LYS A 93 4.79 -0.19 -22.17
N SER A 94 3.47 -0.34 -22.23
CA SER A 94 2.75 -1.50 -21.73
C SER A 94 2.38 -2.35 -22.94
N PHE A 95 2.54 -3.67 -22.84
CA PHE A 95 2.18 -4.62 -23.92
C PHE A 95 0.97 -5.46 -23.49
N PRO A 96 -0.24 -4.88 -23.44
CA PRO A 96 -1.42 -5.68 -23.14
C PRO A 96 -1.65 -6.69 -24.28
N ASP A 97 -1.95 -7.93 -23.91
CA ASP A 97 -2.52 -8.88 -24.85
C ASP A 97 -3.95 -9.24 -24.42
N ARG A 98 -4.93 -8.80 -25.21
CA ARG A 98 -6.32 -9.21 -25.02
C ARG A 98 -6.42 -10.67 -25.46
N LYS A 99 -6.72 -11.57 -24.52
CA LYS A 99 -7.10 -12.93 -24.91
C LYS A 99 -8.44 -12.87 -25.69
N PRO A 100 -8.61 -13.67 -26.76
CA PRO A 100 -9.84 -13.72 -27.55
C PRO A 100 -11.10 -14.12 -26.77
N ASN A 101 -10.95 -14.67 -25.56
CA ASN A 101 -12.04 -15.19 -24.72
C ASN A 101 -12.57 -14.18 -23.69
N GLY A 102 -12.17 -12.90 -23.76
CA GLY A 102 -12.67 -11.85 -22.86
C GLY A 102 -12.11 -11.89 -21.44
N LEU A 103 -11.16 -12.78 -21.13
CA LEU A 103 -10.38 -12.70 -19.89
C LEU A 103 -9.30 -11.63 -20.08
N TYR A 104 -9.55 -10.46 -19.49
CA TYR A 104 -8.65 -9.31 -19.54
C TYR A 104 -7.33 -9.61 -18.85
N ARG A 105 -6.23 -9.39 -19.56
CA ARG A 105 -4.89 -9.29 -18.98
C ARG A 105 -4.44 -7.84 -19.11
N TYR A 106 -4.33 -7.15 -17.98
CA TYR A 106 -3.80 -5.80 -17.93
C TYR A 106 -2.37 -5.81 -18.46
N GLY A 107 -2.00 -4.82 -19.28
CA GLY A 107 -0.63 -4.75 -19.79
C GLY A 107 0.34 -4.41 -18.67
N ARG A 108 1.60 -4.86 -18.76
CA ARG A 108 2.63 -4.60 -17.74
C ARG A 108 3.72 -3.69 -18.28
N THR A 109 4.06 -2.67 -17.51
CA THR A 109 5.31 -1.90 -17.68
C THR A 109 6.45 -2.57 -16.91
N LEU A 110 7.69 -2.24 -17.25
CA LEU A 110 8.86 -2.75 -16.51
C LEU A 110 8.82 -2.34 -15.03
N LEU A 111 8.30 -1.15 -14.69
CA LEU A 111 8.13 -0.72 -13.30
C LEU A 111 7.17 -1.62 -12.52
N ILE A 112 6.06 -2.01 -13.14
CA ILE A 112 5.11 -2.95 -12.52
C ILE A 112 5.78 -4.31 -12.33
N THR A 113 6.48 -4.82 -13.34
CA THR A 113 7.22 -6.08 -13.22
C THR A 113 8.26 -6.02 -12.10
N ALA A 114 8.99 -4.92 -11.94
CA ALA A 114 9.95 -4.75 -10.86
C ALA A 114 9.30 -4.78 -9.47
N VAL A 115 8.13 -4.14 -9.31
CA VAL A 115 7.36 -4.22 -8.07
C VAL A 115 6.86 -5.63 -7.79
N GLU A 116 6.29 -6.29 -8.80
CA GLU A 116 5.79 -7.66 -8.67
C GLU A 116 6.90 -8.66 -8.31
N SER A 117 8.12 -8.39 -8.75
CA SER A 117 9.31 -9.18 -8.44
C SER A 117 10.02 -8.75 -7.14
N HIS A 118 9.46 -7.80 -6.37
CA HIS A 118 10.08 -7.23 -5.17
C HIS A 118 11.52 -6.72 -5.38
N ASN A 119 11.81 -6.24 -6.60
CA ASN A 119 13.15 -5.87 -7.03
C ASN A 119 13.34 -4.35 -6.94
N LEU A 120 13.58 -3.85 -5.72
CA LEU A 120 13.74 -2.42 -5.45
C LEU A 120 14.90 -1.79 -6.23
N ALA A 121 15.98 -2.55 -6.47
CA ALA A 121 17.12 -2.07 -7.25
C ALA A 121 16.74 -1.83 -8.72
N ALA A 122 15.93 -2.72 -9.31
CA ALA A 122 15.37 -2.49 -10.64
C ALA A 122 14.39 -1.31 -10.66
N VAL A 123 13.56 -1.13 -9.64
CA VAL A 123 12.69 0.06 -9.55
C VAL A 123 13.52 1.35 -9.56
N ASP A 124 14.54 1.45 -8.71
CA ASP A 124 15.41 2.64 -8.66
C ASP A 124 16.13 2.86 -10.00
N ALA A 125 16.65 1.80 -10.63
CA ALA A 125 17.30 1.90 -11.93
C ALA A 125 16.35 2.39 -13.05
N LEU A 126 15.11 1.88 -13.08
CA LEU A 126 14.08 2.29 -14.04
C LEU A 126 13.68 3.75 -13.87
N LEU A 127 13.43 4.20 -12.63
CA LEU A 127 13.08 5.59 -12.35
C LEU A 127 14.24 6.55 -12.71
N GLN A 128 15.49 6.17 -12.40
CA GLN A 128 16.68 6.95 -12.80
C GLN A 128 16.84 7.04 -14.32
N ALA A 129 16.38 6.03 -15.07
CA ALA A 129 16.39 6.01 -16.52
C ALA A 129 15.20 6.76 -17.16
N GLY A 130 14.32 7.37 -16.36
CA GLY A 130 13.18 8.15 -16.84
C GLY A 130 11.91 7.34 -17.12
N ALA A 131 11.79 6.13 -16.55
CA ALA A 131 10.52 5.42 -16.55
C ALA A 131 9.44 6.26 -15.83
N ASP A 132 8.30 6.46 -16.47
CA ASP A 132 7.20 7.26 -15.96
C ASP A 132 6.42 6.47 -14.88
N PRO A 133 6.44 6.94 -13.62
CA PRO A 133 5.77 6.26 -12.50
C PRO A 133 4.25 6.30 -12.56
N TYR A 134 3.67 7.16 -13.42
CA TYR A 134 2.24 7.44 -13.45
C TYR A 134 1.50 6.72 -14.56
N ILE A 135 2.21 5.90 -15.36
CA ILE A 135 1.59 5.09 -16.40
C ILE A 135 0.68 4.05 -15.78
N SER A 136 -0.60 4.11 -16.17
CA SER A 136 -1.58 3.08 -15.86
C SER A 136 -1.37 1.83 -16.75
N ILE A 137 -1.62 0.67 -16.17
CA ILE A 137 -1.53 -0.64 -16.84
C ILE A 137 -2.62 -0.89 -17.90
N ASP A 138 -3.67 -0.08 -17.94
CA ASP A 138 -4.75 -0.21 -18.92
C ASP A 138 -5.37 1.16 -19.27
N PRO A 139 -4.73 1.92 -20.17
CA PRO A 139 -5.23 3.22 -20.60
C PRO A 139 -6.53 3.12 -21.44
N GLY A 140 -6.96 1.92 -21.83
CA GLY A 140 -8.07 1.69 -22.76
C GLY A 140 -9.40 1.31 -22.10
N HIS A 141 -9.48 1.22 -20.78
CA HIS A 141 -10.73 0.95 -20.05
C HIS A 141 -11.41 2.24 -19.55
N GLU A 142 -12.73 2.30 -19.76
CA GLU A 142 -13.59 3.41 -19.36
C GLU A 142 -13.96 3.38 -17.87
N SER A 143 -13.73 2.26 -17.15
CA SER A 143 -13.94 2.24 -15.71
C SER A 143 -12.85 3.04 -15.00
N GLU A 144 -13.26 4.10 -14.32
CA GLU A 144 -12.42 5.03 -13.53
C GLU A 144 -11.43 4.31 -12.61
N GLN A 145 -11.81 3.16 -12.06
CA GLN A 145 -11.00 2.37 -11.12
C GLN A 145 -9.70 1.80 -11.72
N VAL A 146 -9.67 1.47 -13.02
CA VAL A 146 -8.48 0.86 -13.65
C VAL A 146 -7.44 1.93 -14.05
N ARG A 147 -7.87 3.20 -14.18
CA ARG A 147 -6.98 4.33 -14.49
C ARG A 147 -5.94 4.61 -13.40
N ALA A 148 -6.13 4.08 -12.19
CA ALA A 148 -5.27 4.33 -11.03
C ALA A 148 -4.16 3.28 -10.78
N TRP A 149 -4.15 2.14 -11.48
CA TRP A 149 -3.25 1.03 -11.14
C TRP A 149 -1.84 1.23 -11.71
N ASN A 150 -1.11 2.20 -11.17
CA ASN A 150 0.32 2.37 -11.42
C ASN A 150 1.16 1.56 -10.40
N PHE A 151 2.49 1.62 -10.53
CA PHE A 151 3.37 0.76 -9.73
C PHE A 151 3.31 1.06 -8.22
N ILE A 152 3.15 2.33 -7.83
CA ILE A 152 3.08 2.71 -6.42
C ILE A 152 1.73 2.33 -5.81
N TYR A 153 0.61 2.46 -6.54
CA TYR A 153 -0.70 1.98 -6.07
C TYR A 153 -0.64 0.48 -5.78
N LYS A 154 -0.09 -0.27 -6.74
CA LYS A 154 0.02 -1.72 -6.61
C LYS A 154 0.87 -2.09 -5.41
N ALA A 155 2.03 -1.46 -5.22
CA ALA A 155 2.89 -1.74 -4.08
C ALA A 155 2.27 -1.33 -2.72
N MET A 156 1.42 -0.31 -2.71
CA MET A 156 0.87 0.29 -1.49
C MET A 156 -0.48 -0.29 -1.05
N THR A 157 -1.08 -1.19 -1.84
CA THR A 157 -2.41 -1.77 -1.56
C THR A 157 -2.36 -3.29 -1.47
N GLN A 158 -3.42 -3.90 -0.92
CA GLN A 158 -3.55 -5.36 -0.82
C GLN A 158 -3.63 -6.06 -2.19
N GLU A 159 -3.87 -5.33 -3.29
CA GLU A 159 -3.75 -5.89 -4.64
C GLU A 159 -2.28 -6.17 -5.02
N GLY A 160 -1.32 -5.47 -4.41
CA GLY A 160 0.09 -5.88 -4.39
C GLY A 160 0.37 -7.04 -3.45
N ALA A 161 -0.49 -7.31 -2.46
CA ALA A 161 -0.34 -8.44 -1.54
C ALA A 161 -0.81 -9.79 -2.13
N GLN A 162 -1.33 -9.82 -3.37
CA GLN A 162 -1.43 -11.05 -4.16
C GLN A 162 -0.07 -11.51 -4.71
N LEU A 163 1.01 -10.78 -4.42
CA LEU A 163 2.37 -11.24 -4.63
C LEU A 163 2.74 -12.18 -3.47
N PRO A 164 3.10 -13.44 -3.77
CA PRO A 164 3.30 -14.45 -2.75
C PRO A 164 4.57 -14.13 -1.96
N ALA A 165 4.40 -13.60 -0.75
CA ALA A 165 5.32 -13.93 0.32
C ALA A 165 5.06 -15.41 0.69
N PRO A 166 6.09 -16.24 0.94
CA PRO A 166 5.92 -17.67 1.13
C PRO A 166 5.04 -18.07 2.33
N ASN A 167 4.61 -17.14 3.20
CA ASN A 167 3.75 -17.40 4.33
C ASN A 167 2.80 -16.19 4.56
N ASP A 168 1.52 -16.37 4.24
CA ASP A 168 0.35 -15.58 4.66
C ASP A 168 0.36 -14.04 4.48
N ALA A 169 -0.11 -13.59 3.31
CA ALA A 169 -1.15 -12.55 3.11
C ALA A 169 -1.06 -11.21 3.89
N TYR A 170 0.12 -10.66 4.16
CA TYR A 170 0.25 -9.34 4.77
C TYR A 170 0.95 -8.33 3.89
N PHE A 171 0.40 -7.11 3.86
CA PHE A 171 1.04 -5.92 3.32
C PHE A 171 2.42 -5.73 3.97
N ASP A 172 3.51 -5.92 3.20
CA ASP A 172 4.88 -5.75 3.68
C ASP A 172 5.22 -4.25 3.79
N LYS A 173 5.00 -3.71 5.00
CA LYS A 173 5.30 -2.32 5.37
C LYS A 173 6.78 -1.99 5.17
N THR A 174 7.70 -2.96 5.36
CA THR A 174 9.14 -2.73 5.21
C THR A 174 9.47 -2.47 3.75
N TYR A 175 8.99 -3.34 2.86
CA TYR A 175 9.11 -3.17 1.42
C TYR A 175 8.46 -1.85 0.95
N ALA A 176 7.22 -1.60 1.36
CA ALA A 176 6.49 -0.37 1.01
C ALA A 176 7.26 0.90 1.42
N ASN A 177 7.85 0.92 2.62
CA ASN A 177 8.60 2.07 3.10
C ASN A 177 9.94 2.27 2.37
N GLN A 178 10.60 1.19 1.95
CA GLN A 178 11.80 1.29 1.11
C GLN A 178 11.44 1.78 -0.30
N LEU A 179 10.33 1.29 -0.87
CA LEU A 179 9.82 1.75 -2.14
C LEU A 179 9.44 3.24 -2.10
N LEU A 180 8.76 3.70 -1.05
CA LEU A 180 8.46 5.12 -0.86
C LEU A 180 9.73 5.98 -0.85
N LYS A 181 10.80 5.52 -0.18
CA LYS A 181 12.08 6.23 -0.18
C LYS A 181 12.69 6.30 -1.59
N ILE A 182 12.60 5.24 -2.39
CA ILE A 182 13.05 5.24 -3.79
C ILE A 182 12.19 6.16 -4.65
N TYR A 183 10.87 6.11 -4.50
CA TYR A 183 9.91 6.99 -5.17
C TYR A 183 10.29 8.46 -4.92
N LEU A 184 10.47 8.84 -3.66
CA LEU A 184 10.80 10.22 -3.26
C LEU A 184 12.22 10.63 -3.68
N LYS A 185 13.21 9.72 -3.57
CA LYS A 185 14.59 9.94 -4.02
C LYS A 185 14.65 10.35 -5.50
N ASN A 186 13.76 9.80 -6.32
CA ASN A 186 13.65 10.09 -7.75
C ASN A 186 12.80 11.34 -8.05
N GLY A 187 12.51 12.19 -7.04
CA GLY A 187 11.85 13.48 -7.21
C GLY A 187 10.34 13.40 -7.45
N LEU A 188 9.73 12.26 -7.15
CA LEU A 188 8.31 12.05 -7.40
C LEU A 188 7.44 12.70 -6.32
N ASP A 189 6.25 13.17 -6.71
CA ASP A 189 5.40 14.00 -5.85
C ASP A 189 4.82 13.20 -4.67
N PRO A 190 5.11 13.57 -3.40
CA PRO A 190 4.50 12.95 -2.22
C PRO A 190 3.00 13.24 -2.09
N ASN A 191 2.50 14.26 -2.80
CA ASN A 191 1.09 14.64 -2.87
C ASN A 191 0.37 14.10 -4.12
N TYR A 192 1.00 13.16 -4.81
CA TYR A 192 0.38 12.48 -5.94
C TYR A 192 -0.92 11.82 -5.50
N ARG A 193 -1.93 11.96 -6.35
CA ARG A 193 -3.28 11.45 -6.14
C ARG A 193 -3.74 10.79 -7.43
N TRP A 194 -4.33 9.62 -7.28
CA TRP A 194 -5.05 8.99 -8.38
C TRP A 194 -6.39 9.70 -8.60
N PRO A 195 -6.88 9.84 -9.85
CA PRO A 195 -8.08 10.60 -10.16
C PRO A 195 -9.27 10.36 -9.22
N ASP A 196 -9.49 9.11 -8.79
CA ASP A 196 -10.63 8.70 -7.94
C ASP A 196 -10.21 7.86 -6.72
N ALA A 197 -8.92 7.90 -6.33
CA ALA A 197 -8.42 7.12 -5.20
C ALA A 197 -7.77 7.97 -4.12
N ASP A 198 -7.63 7.36 -2.95
CA ASP A 198 -6.95 7.89 -1.77
C ASP A 198 -5.56 8.45 -2.13
N SER A 199 -5.17 9.58 -1.59
CA SER A 199 -3.80 10.10 -1.67
C SER A 199 -2.78 9.07 -1.15
N LEU A 200 -1.52 9.22 -1.56
CA LEU A 200 -0.44 8.36 -1.05
C LEU A 200 -0.35 8.41 0.49
N LEU A 201 -0.66 9.56 1.08
CA LEU A 201 -0.73 9.75 2.54
C LEU A 201 -1.90 8.95 3.16
N GLU A 202 -3.08 8.96 2.53
CA GLU A 202 -4.26 8.18 2.94
C GLU A 202 -3.97 6.67 3.00
N LEU A 203 -3.22 6.12 2.05
CA LEU A 203 -2.86 4.68 2.07
C LEU A 203 -1.96 4.28 3.26
N THR A 204 -1.28 5.24 3.89
CA THR A 204 -0.31 4.96 4.97
C THR A 204 -0.87 5.10 6.38
N ILE A 205 -2.00 5.77 6.55
CA ILE A 205 -2.46 6.30 7.84
C ILE A 205 -2.99 5.26 8.82
N GLY A 206 -3.38 4.09 8.32
CA GLY A 206 -3.76 2.94 9.14
C GLY A 206 -2.52 2.21 9.61
N ASP A 207 -2.21 1.14 8.90
CA ASP A 207 -1.24 0.15 9.34
C ASP A 207 0.24 0.57 9.11
N ASN A 208 0.51 1.54 8.23
CA ASN A 208 1.86 1.93 7.83
C ASN A 208 2.27 3.33 8.34
N PHE A 209 2.22 3.51 9.65
CA PHE A 209 2.55 4.80 10.26
C PHE A 209 3.99 5.29 9.96
N GLU A 210 4.93 4.38 9.68
CA GLU A 210 6.27 4.78 9.22
C GLU A 210 6.23 5.39 7.82
N GLY A 211 5.48 4.81 6.88
CA GLY A 211 5.22 5.38 5.57
C GLY A 211 4.58 6.76 5.64
N PHE A 212 3.63 6.94 6.57
CA PHE A 212 3.00 8.24 6.84
C PHE A 212 4.03 9.30 7.22
N LYS A 213 4.97 8.98 8.13
CA LYS A 213 6.06 9.89 8.50
C LYS A 213 7.00 10.18 7.34
N ILE A 214 7.36 9.16 6.55
CA ILE A 214 8.24 9.30 5.37
C ILE A 214 7.64 10.34 4.40
N LEU A 215 6.34 10.24 4.11
CA LEU A 215 5.64 11.16 3.22
C LEU A 215 5.58 12.59 3.77
N LEU A 216 5.24 12.76 5.05
CA LEU A 216 5.21 14.08 5.67
C LEU A 216 6.59 14.75 5.71
N ILE A 217 7.66 13.99 5.98
CA ILE A 217 9.04 14.50 5.94
C ILE A 217 9.40 14.97 4.52
N ALA A 218 8.86 14.33 3.50
CA ALA A 218 9.08 14.70 2.10
C ALA A 218 8.18 15.84 1.59
N GLY A 219 7.30 16.39 2.44
CA GLY A 219 6.42 17.50 2.08
C GLY A 219 5.02 17.09 1.59
N ALA A 220 4.55 15.88 1.93
CA ALA A 220 3.12 15.58 1.83
C ALA A 220 2.32 16.56 2.71
N ASP A 221 1.25 17.11 2.16
CA ASP A 221 0.38 18.08 2.83
C ASP A 221 -0.86 17.37 3.40
N PRO A 222 -0.97 17.22 4.74
CA PRO A 222 -2.12 16.60 5.38
C PRO A 222 -3.38 17.47 5.33
N TRP A 223 -3.28 18.73 4.89
CA TRP A 223 -4.40 19.65 4.69
C TRP A 223 -4.97 19.63 3.26
N LYS A 224 -4.29 18.96 2.32
CA LYS A 224 -4.78 18.78 0.97
C LYS A 224 -6.05 17.92 0.99
N LEU A 225 -7.07 18.32 0.23
CA LEU A 225 -8.34 17.61 0.18
C LEU A 225 -8.17 16.25 -0.51
N GLY A 226 -8.62 15.20 0.19
CA GLY A 226 -8.68 13.83 -0.32
C GLY A 226 -9.92 13.57 -1.18
N THR A 227 -10.22 12.29 -1.40
CA THR A 227 -11.43 11.81 -2.11
C THR A 227 -12.74 12.12 -1.39
N HIS A 228 -12.67 12.38 -0.09
CA HIS A 228 -13.83 12.60 0.78
C HIS A 228 -14.07 14.08 1.11
N ASP A 229 -13.48 15.01 0.35
CA ASP A 229 -13.50 16.46 0.61
C ASP A 229 -13.12 16.86 2.05
N THR A 230 -12.39 15.97 2.73
CA THR A 230 -11.98 16.12 4.12
C THR A 230 -10.47 15.91 4.19
N PRO A 231 -9.68 16.88 4.69
CA PRO A 231 -8.25 16.72 4.80
C PRO A 231 -7.84 15.59 5.73
N ILE A 232 -6.68 14.99 5.49
CA ILE A 232 -6.16 13.90 6.32
C ILE A 232 -5.97 14.32 7.78
N ALA A 233 -5.52 15.54 8.02
CA ALA A 233 -5.39 16.10 9.36
C ALA A 233 -6.71 16.02 10.13
N VAL A 234 -7.84 16.31 9.47
CA VAL A 234 -9.17 16.26 10.06
C VAL A 234 -9.63 14.80 10.22
N ARG A 235 -9.43 13.96 9.20
CA ARG A 235 -9.80 12.53 9.24
C ARG A 235 -9.10 11.77 10.36
N CYS A 236 -7.86 12.12 10.72
CA CYS A 236 -7.16 11.53 11.85
C CYS A 236 -7.92 11.67 13.17
N VAL A 237 -8.64 12.78 13.34
CA VAL A 237 -9.45 13.06 14.52
C VAL A 237 -10.84 12.45 14.38
N THR A 238 -11.51 12.66 13.24
CA THR A 238 -12.95 12.42 13.10
C THR A 238 -13.30 10.97 12.76
N LEU A 239 -12.68 10.42 11.73
CA LEU A 239 -13.04 9.13 11.13
C LEU A 239 -12.08 8.01 11.54
N ILE A 240 -10.78 8.27 11.45
CA ILE A 240 -9.73 7.26 11.66
C ILE A 240 -9.46 7.11 13.17
N ARG A 241 -9.58 8.21 13.92
CA ARG A 241 -9.40 8.27 15.38
C ARG A 241 -8.02 7.75 15.82
N ASN A 242 -7.01 8.00 15.00
CA ASN A 242 -5.66 7.49 15.22
C ASN A 242 -4.83 8.47 16.05
N ALA A 243 -4.71 8.18 17.36
CA ALA A 243 -3.94 8.98 18.31
C ALA A 243 -2.50 9.25 17.85
N ARG A 244 -1.83 8.28 17.19
CA ARG A 244 -0.45 8.47 16.71
C ARG A 244 -0.37 9.48 15.58
N CYS A 245 -1.34 9.45 14.65
CA CYS A 245 -1.45 10.47 13.61
C CYS A 245 -1.66 11.86 14.22
N ILE A 246 -2.66 12.00 15.11
CA ILE A 246 -3.01 13.27 15.75
C ILE A 246 -1.79 13.83 16.49
N GLN A 247 -1.16 13.01 17.33
CA GLN A 247 0.00 13.41 18.10
C GLN A 247 1.14 13.88 17.19
N TYR A 248 1.50 13.09 16.17
CA TYR A 248 2.61 13.44 15.29
C TYR A 248 2.33 14.72 14.48
N LEU A 249 1.11 14.89 13.97
CA LEU A 249 0.73 16.11 13.26
C LEU A 249 0.79 17.35 14.19
N ALA A 250 0.38 17.20 15.45
CA ALA A 250 0.48 18.27 16.45
C ALA A 250 1.95 18.61 16.78
N GLU A 251 2.79 17.61 17.03
CA GLU A 251 4.22 17.78 17.31
C GLU A 251 4.98 18.45 16.16
N LYS A 252 4.53 18.24 14.91
CA LYS A 252 5.09 18.86 13.72
C LYS A 252 4.46 20.21 13.37
N GLY A 253 3.54 20.71 14.18
CA GLY A 253 2.92 22.03 14.00
C GLY A 253 1.89 22.10 12.89
N TYR A 254 1.41 20.97 12.35
CA TYR A 254 0.37 20.98 11.33
C TYR A 254 -0.97 21.53 11.85
N TYR A 255 -1.19 21.48 13.16
CA TYR A 255 -2.38 22.02 13.82
C TYR A 255 -2.22 23.46 14.31
N ASP A 256 -1.09 24.13 14.06
CA ASP A 256 -0.87 25.50 14.54
C ASP A 256 -1.85 26.51 13.88
N LYS A 257 -2.38 26.17 12.71
CA LYS A 257 -3.31 27.00 11.93
C LYS A 257 -4.44 26.17 11.35
N ILE A 258 -5.34 25.70 12.22
CA ILE A 258 -6.52 24.95 11.79
C ILE A 258 -7.57 25.91 11.21
N PRO A 259 -8.11 25.65 10.01
CA PRO A 259 -9.30 26.35 9.53
C PRO A 259 -10.48 26.14 10.49
N PHE A 260 -11.14 27.23 10.91
CA PHE A 260 -12.20 27.20 11.93
C PHE A 260 -13.27 26.14 11.65
N VAL A 261 -13.69 25.99 10.39
CA VAL A 261 -14.70 25.00 9.95
C VAL A 261 -14.34 23.58 10.38
N TYR A 262 -13.07 23.20 10.34
CA TYR A 262 -12.64 21.85 10.72
C TYR A 262 -12.47 21.68 12.22
N MET A 263 -12.22 22.76 12.97
CA MET A 263 -12.07 22.69 14.42
C MET A 263 -13.37 22.24 15.10
N GLU A 264 -14.52 22.76 14.64
CA GLU A 264 -15.83 22.37 15.17
C GLU A 264 -16.10 20.88 14.94
N ASP A 265 -15.83 20.39 13.73
CA ASP A 265 -15.97 18.97 13.38
C ASP A 265 -15.06 18.07 14.23
N MET A 266 -13.80 18.48 14.42
CA MET A 266 -12.83 17.76 15.24
C MET A 266 -13.24 17.72 16.71
N ILE A 267 -13.71 18.83 17.28
CA ILE A 267 -14.19 18.91 18.67
C ILE A 267 -15.43 18.03 18.85
N SER A 268 -16.39 18.10 17.93
CA SER A 268 -17.62 17.31 17.97
C SER A 268 -17.30 15.81 17.94
N ALA A 269 -16.45 15.38 16.99
CA ALA A 269 -16.04 13.99 16.89
C ALA A 269 -15.27 13.50 18.12
N ALA A 270 -14.32 14.29 18.62
CA ALA A 270 -13.56 13.95 19.83
C ALA A 270 -14.46 13.86 21.07
N THR A 271 -15.47 14.72 21.17
CA THR A 271 -16.45 14.67 22.27
C THR A 271 -17.22 13.36 22.24
N ASN A 272 -17.73 12.98 21.07
CA ASN A 272 -18.50 11.75 20.90
C ASN A 272 -17.64 10.51 21.18
N GLU A 273 -16.40 10.50 20.72
CA GLU A 273 -15.48 9.38 20.91
C GLU A 273 -15.13 9.18 22.38
N LEU A 274 -14.70 10.25 23.06
CA LEU A 274 -14.34 10.16 24.48
C LEU A 274 -15.57 9.88 25.35
N GLU A 275 -16.74 10.43 25.02
CA GLU A 275 -17.97 10.05 25.70
C GLU A 275 -18.30 8.57 25.52
N ALA A 276 -18.16 8.03 24.31
CA ALA A 276 -18.38 6.61 24.07
C ALA A 276 -17.45 5.77 24.96
N GLY A 277 -16.15 6.08 24.95
CA GLY A 277 -15.17 5.43 25.83
C GLY A 277 -15.48 5.57 27.33
N SER A 278 -16.20 6.63 27.75
CA SER A 278 -16.52 6.88 29.16
C SER A 278 -17.65 5.99 29.68
N ARG A 279 -18.48 5.50 28.75
CA ARG A 279 -19.64 4.67 29.04
C ARG A 279 -19.34 3.19 28.90
N THR A 280 -18.23 2.84 28.25
CA THR A 280 -17.87 1.45 28.02
C THR A 280 -17.18 0.87 29.26
N ASP A 281 -17.59 -0.32 29.67
CA ASP A 281 -17.01 -1.03 30.81
C ASP A 281 -15.53 -1.33 30.52
N PRO A 282 -14.57 -0.90 31.37
CA PRO A 282 -13.15 -1.20 31.19
C PRO A 282 -12.85 -2.69 31.01
N ASP A 283 -13.64 -3.58 31.63
CA ASP A 283 -13.45 -5.03 31.53
C ASP A 283 -13.90 -5.60 30.18
N GLU A 284 -14.80 -4.91 29.46
CA GLU A 284 -15.29 -5.34 28.14
C GLU A 284 -14.29 -5.02 27.00
N ILE A 285 -13.52 -3.93 27.11
CA ILE A 285 -12.71 -3.39 26.00
C ILE A 285 -11.22 -3.73 26.10
N GLY A 286 -10.73 -4.15 27.26
CA GLY A 286 -9.34 -4.57 27.43
C GLY A 286 -8.32 -3.54 26.94
N SER A 287 -7.57 -3.86 25.88
CA SER A 287 -6.51 -2.99 25.32
C SER A 287 -7.03 -1.71 24.65
N SER A 288 -8.31 -1.64 24.29
CA SER A 288 -8.89 -0.46 23.65
C SER A 288 -9.09 0.71 24.62
N TYR A 289 -9.14 0.43 25.93
CA TYR A 289 -9.20 1.49 26.93
C TYR A 289 -7.95 2.39 26.92
N ASP A 290 -6.77 1.80 26.69
CA ASP A 290 -5.53 2.56 26.49
C ASP A 290 -5.56 3.41 25.21
N GLU A 291 -6.38 3.06 24.21
CA GLU A 291 -6.54 3.83 22.96
C GLU A 291 -7.28 5.14 23.21
N TYR A 292 -8.36 5.12 24.00
CA TYR A 292 -9.06 6.35 24.41
C TYR A 292 -8.17 7.29 25.22
N GLY A 293 -7.36 6.74 26.14
CA GLY A 293 -6.37 7.51 26.89
C GLY A 293 -5.34 8.20 25.98
N ARG A 294 -4.78 7.45 25.01
CA ARG A 294 -3.85 8.02 24.01
C ARG A 294 -4.52 9.04 23.11
N TYR A 295 -5.77 8.80 22.70
CA TYR A 295 -6.55 9.72 21.88
C TYR A 295 -6.83 11.02 22.64
N ALA A 296 -7.22 10.95 23.91
CA ALA A 296 -7.40 12.12 24.77
C ALA A 296 -6.11 12.94 24.90
N ASP A 297 -4.97 12.28 25.09
CA ASP A 297 -3.66 12.96 25.19
C ASP A 297 -3.28 13.64 23.88
N ALA A 298 -3.48 12.97 22.74
CA ALA A 298 -3.24 13.55 21.42
C ALA A 298 -4.17 14.74 21.14
N MET A 299 -5.44 14.67 21.57
CA MET A 299 -6.40 15.77 21.44
C MET A 299 -6.03 16.98 22.30
N ARG A 300 -5.53 16.79 23.53
CA ARG A 300 -5.01 17.91 24.33
C ARG A 300 -3.87 18.61 23.62
N LEU A 301 -2.93 17.83 23.08
CA LEU A 301 -1.80 18.40 22.34
C LEU A 301 -2.27 19.17 21.10
N LEU A 302 -3.24 18.64 20.34
CA LEU A 302 -3.86 19.36 19.21
C LEU A 302 -4.46 20.69 19.65
N LEU A 303 -5.27 20.71 20.73
CA LEU A 303 -5.91 21.93 21.24
C LEU A 303 -4.87 22.95 21.72
N GLU A 304 -3.82 22.49 22.40
CA GLU A 304 -2.71 23.34 22.83
C GLU A 304 -2.00 23.98 21.63
N ARG A 305 -1.63 23.19 20.62
CA ARG A 305 -0.92 23.64 19.42
C ARG A 305 -1.75 24.59 18.57
N SER A 306 -3.04 24.34 18.46
CA SER A 306 -3.96 25.20 17.72
C SER A 306 -4.35 26.48 18.44
N HIS A 307 -3.92 26.64 19.70
CA HIS A 307 -4.33 27.74 20.57
C HIS A 307 -5.85 27.86 20.74
N TYR A 308 -6.58 26.75 20.56
CA TYR A 308 -8.03 26.74 20.69
C TYR A 308 -8.42 26.68 22.18
N ALA A 309 -9.00 27.77 22.67
CA ALA A 309 -9.49 27.87 24.04
C ALA A 309 -10.83 27.15 24.19
N LEU A 310 -10.79 25.93 24.72
CA LEU A 310 -11.99 25.14 24.96
C LEU A 310 -12.80 25.73 26.14
N PRO A 311 -14.13 25.97 26.01
CA PRO A 311 -14.95 26.47 27.11
C PRO A 311 -14.93 25.50 28.30
N LYS A 312 -14.76 26.02 29.53
CA LYS A 312 -14.64 25.20 30.76
C LYS A 312 -15.90 24.41 31.09
N ASP A 313 -17.05 24.90 30.63
CA ASP A 313 -18.35 24.26 30.74
C ASP A 313 -18.63 23.28 29.59
N SER A 314 -17.79 23.27 28.55
CA SER A 314 -17.95 22.33 27.45
C SER A 314 -17.72 20.89 27.91
N LYS A 315 -18.43 19.98 27.27
CA LYS A 315 -18.34 18.55 27.56
C LYS A 315 -16.94 18.01 27.31
N LEU A 316 -16.33 18.36 26.17
CA LEU A 316 -14.97 17.94 25.85
C LEU A 316 -13.97 18.40 26.90
N TYR A 317 -14.12 19.59 27.48
CA TYR A 317 -13.22 20.07 28.53
C TYR A 317 -13.30 19.17 29.76
N ARG A 318 -14.51 18.79 30.18
CA ARG A 318 -14.70 17.87 31.31
C ARG A 318 -14.06 16.51 31.03
N LEU A 319 -14.33 15.93 29.86
CA LEU A 319 -13.75 14.65 29.44
C LEU A 319 -12.22 14.68 29.37
N LEU A 320 -11.63 15.78 28.86
CA LEU A 320 -10.19 15.91 28.72
C LEU A 320 -9.47 16.29 30.01
N TYR A 321 -10.04 17.09 30.90
CA TYR A 321 -9.30 17.69 32.02
C TYR A 321 -9.80 17.32 33.41
N ILE A 322 -11.06 16.92 33.55
CA ILE A 322 -11.67 16.58 34.84
C ILE A 322 -11.79 15.07 34.97
N ASP A 323 -12.36 14.42 33.96
CA ASP A 323 -12.74 13.02 34.00
C ASP A 323 -11.64 12.09 33.46
N GLN A 324 -10.37 12.52 33.53
CA GLN A 324 -9.24 11.78 32.95
C GLN A 324 -9.09 10.37 33.51
N SER A 325 -9.47 10.17 34.77
CA SER A 325 -9.44 8.87 35.43
C SER A 325 -10.36 7.86 34.75
N LEU A 326 -11.38 8.32 34.01
CA LEU A 326 -12.31 7.45 33.27
C LEU A 326 -11.69 6.77 32.04
N TYR A 327 -10.45 7.10 31.65
CA TYR A 327 -9.73 6.43 30.54
C TYR A 327 -8.29 6.07 30.89
N ARG A 328 -7.89 6.26 32.16
CA ARG A 328 -6.52 6.03 32.64
C ARG A 328 -6.45 5.03 33.79
N GLN A 329 -7.53 4.32 34.10
CA GLN A 329 -7.48 3.23 35.06
C GLN A 329 -6.38 2.25 34.65
N LYS A 330 -5.27 2.26 35.40
CA LYS A 330 -4.22 1.25 35.27
C LYS A 330 -4.92 -0.08 35.42
N LYS A 331 -4.76 -0.95 34.42
CA LYS A 331 -5.05 -2.38 34.56
C LYS A 331 -4.53 -2.80 35.94
N PRO A 332 -5.37 -3.29 36.87
CA PRO A 332 -4.85 -3.79 38.13
C PRO A 332 -3.79 -4.83 37.76
N GLU A 333 -2.56 -4.66 38.26
CA GLU A 333 -1.51 -5.64 38.08
C GLU A 333 -2.11 -6.98 38.50
N LYS A 334 -2.23 -7.93 37.56
CA LYS A 334 -2.69 -9.26 37.91
C LYS A 334 -1.81 -9.70 39.06
N PRO A 335 -2.37 -10.03 40.25
CA PRO A 335 -1.54 -10.44 41.37
C PRO A 335 -0.65 -11.56 40.87
N ASN A 336 0.67 -11.37 40.99
CA ASN A 336 1.66 -12.38 40.62
C ASN A 336 1.28 -13.65 41.39
N GLY A 337 0.69 -14.62 40.70
CA GLY A 337 0.32 -15.90 41.27
C GLY A 337 1.60 -16.63 41.63
N ASN A 338 1.90 -16.71 42.92
CA ASN A 338 2.78 -17.72 43.52
C ASN A 338 2.08 -19.07 43.53
#